data_AF-X1QWU4-F1
#
_entry.id   AF-X1QWU4-F1
#
_cell.length_a   1.000
_cell.length_b   1.000
_cell.length_c   1.000
_cell.angle_alpha   90.00
_cell.angle_beta   90.00
_cell.angle_gamma   90.00
#
_symmetry.space_group_name_H-M   'P 1'
#
loop_
_entity.id
_entity.type
_entity.pdbx_description
1 polymer ?
#
loop_
_entity_poly.entity_id
_entity_poly.type
_entity_poly.pdbx_seq_one_letter_code
_entity_poly.pdbx_strand_id
1 'polypeptide(L)'
;GNVEIRPASHIWEKTTGETQSIIRNELGDDKVRVLSIGPAGERLVRFACIINECKHANGRLGMGAVMGSKNLKAIAARGHGEIKLKDREIVLKWAKWF
;
A
#
# COMPACT_ATOMS: atom_id res chain seq x y z
N GLY A 1 8.67 14.46 7.12
CA GLY A 1 8.68 12.99 7.23
C GLY A 1 9.83 12.45 6.42
N ASN A 2 10.25 11.20 6.68
CA ASN A 2 11.31 10.55 5.92
C ASN A 2 10.70 9.86 4.69
N VAL A 3 11.35 10.00 3.53
CA VAL A 3 10.93 9.39 2.27
C VAL A 3 12.18 8.87 1.56
N GLU A 4 12.10 7.66 1.03
CA GLU A 4 13.19 7.01 0.31
C GLU A 4 12.63 6.10 -0.80
N ILE A 5 13.45 5.81 -1.80
CA ILE A 5 13.17 4.83 -2.85
C ILE A 5 14.13 3.66 -2.62
N ARG A 6 13.59 2.46 -2.43
CA ARG A 6 14.38 1.25 -2.19
C ARG A 6 14.33 0.30 -3.40
N PRO A 7 15.44 -0.38 -3.74
CA PRO A 7 15.41 -1.46 -4.72
C PRO A 7 14.44 -2.57 -4.29
N ALA A 8 13.60 -3.02 -5.22
CA ALA A 8 12.55 -4.01 -4.96
C ALA A 8 12.74 -5.31 -5.77
N SER A 9 13.92 -5.55 -6.33
CA SER A 9 14.21 -6.72 -7.17
C SER A 9 13.98 -8.05 -6.44
N HIS A 10 14.33 -8.12 -5.15
CA HIS A 10 14.19 -9.32 -4.31
C HIS A 10 12.72 -9.69 -3.99
N ILE A 11 11.80 -8.72 -4.12
CA ILE A 11 10.36 -8.90 -3.94
C ILE A 11 9.58 -8.87 -5.25
N TRP A 12 10.26 -8.74 -6.40
CA TRP A 12 9.63 -8.89 -7.71
C TRP A 12 9.14 -10.33 -7.91
N GLU A 13 8.07 -10.52 -8.68
CA GLU A 13 7.35 -11.79 -8.87
C GLU A 13 6.70 -12.39 -7.62
N LYS A 14 6.84 -11.75 -6.46
CA LYS A 14 6.14 -12.17 -5.23
C LYS A 14 4.67 -11.79 -5.29
N THR A 15 3.83 -12.62 -4.69
CA THR A 15 2.43 -12.29 -4.44
C THR A 15 2.33 -11.07 -3.51
N THR A 16 1.16 -10.44 -3.48
CA THR A 16 0.94 -9.25 -2.63
C THR A 16 1.07 -9.56 -1.14
N GLY A 17 0.71 -10.79 -0.73
CA GLY A 17 0.88 -11.29 0.65
C GLY A 17 2.35 -11.43 1.04
N GLU A 18 3.13 -12.12 0.21
CA GLU A 18 4.57 -12.25 0.42
C GLU A 18 5.26 -10.88 0.43
N THR A 19 4.90 -10.01 -0.51
CA THR A 19 5.44 -8.64 -0.60
C THR A 19 5.21 -7.87 0.69
N GLN A 20 4.00 -7.92 1.24
CA GLN A 20 3.67 -7.25 2.50
C GLN A 20 4.47 -7.82 3.68
N SER A 21 4.55 -9.15 3.79
CA SER A 21 5.31 -9.81 4.87
C SER A 21 6.80 -9.48 4.81
N ILE A 22 7.41 -9.50 3.63
CA ILE A 22 8.83 -9.16 3.45
C ILE A 22 9.09 -7.71 3.84
N ILE A 23 8.29 -6.76 3.34
CA ILE A 23 8.46 -5.33 3.66
C ILE A 23 8.32 -5.07 5.16
N ARG A 24 7.34 -5.70 5.83
CA ARG A 24 7.16 -5.55 7.29
C ARG A 24 8.34 -6.11 8.07
N ASN A 25 8.83 -7.28 7.68
CA ASN A 25 9.99 -7.90 8.31
C ASN A 25 11.25 -7.05 8.12
N GLU A 26 11.49 -6.50 6.93
CA GLU A 26 12.62 -5.61 6.65
C GLU A 26 12.57 -4.30 7.43
N LEU A 27 11.37 -3.79 7.69
CA LEU A 27 11.18 -2.56 8.47
C LEU A 27 11.07 -2.81 9.97
N GLY A 28 10.88 -4.06 10.41
CA GLY A 28 10.65 -4.42 11.80
C GLY A 28 9.39 -3.80 12.41
N ASP A 29 8.36 -3.49 11.60
CA ASP A 29 7.14 -2.81 12.05
C ASP A 29 5.88 -3.35 11.35
N ASP A 30 5.10 -4.13 12.10
CA ASP A 30 3.84 -4.72 11.64
C ASP A 30 2.72 -3.70 11.40
N LYS A 31 2.86 -2.47 11.92
CA LYS A 31 1.89 -1.40 11.73
C LYS A 31 2.16 -0.56 10.49
N VAL A 32 3.18 -0.90 9.70
CA VAL A 32 3.40 -0.35 8.36
C VAL A 32 2.26 -0.81 7.46
N ARG A 33 1.66 0.14 6.73
CA ARG A 33 0.65 -0.14 5.72
C ARG A 33 1.31 -0.28 4.36
N VAL A 34 0.98 -1.36 3.65
CA VAL A 34 1.61 -1.70 2.38
C VAL A 34 0.58 -1.79 1.27
N LEU A 35 0.81 -1.01 0.22
CA LEU A 35 0.13 -1.06 -1.05
C LEU A 35 1.08 -1.67 -2.09
N SER A 36 0.65 -2.70 -2.82
CA SER A 36 1.53 -3.41 -3.76
C SER A 36 0.80 -3.94 -4.98
N ILE A 37 1.58 -4.27 -6.02
CA ILE A 37 1.14 -5.07 -7.16
C ILE A 37 1.64 -6.50 -7.04
N GLY A 38 0.86 -7.45 -7.55
CA GLY A 38 1.31 -8.83 -7.77
C GLY A 38 1.87 -9.04 -9.18
N PRO A 39 2.16 -10.31 -9.56
CA PRO A 39 2.70 -10.66 -10.87
C PRO A 39 1.87 -10.13 -12.06
N ALA A 40 0.55 -9.97 -11.88
CA ALA A 40 -0.32 -9.40 -12.90
C ALA A 40 0.03 -7.93 -13.23
N GLY A 41 0.37 -7.12 -12.22
CA GLY A 41 0.78 -5.72 -12.44
C GLY A 41 2.15 -5.64 -13.09
N GLU A 42 3.08 -6.48 -12.64
CA GLU A 42 4.44 -6.59 -13.19
C GLU A 42 4.43 -6.99 -14.68
N ARG A 43 3.48 -7.84 -15.07
CA ARG A 43 3.29 -8.31 -16.46
C ARG A 43 2.31 -7.46 -17.27
N LEU A 44 1.94 -6.29 -16.76
CA LEU A 44 1.07 -5.31 -17.45
C LEU A 44 -0.29 -5.87 -17.88
N VAL A 45 -0.87 -6.78 -17.10
CA VAL A 45 -2.23 -7.28 -17.34
C VAL A 45 -3.19 -6.10 -17.26
N ARG A 46 -3.99 -5.85 -18.32
CA ARG A 46 -4.81 -4.63 -18.48
C ARG A 46 -5.79 -4.36 -17.34
N PHE A 47 -6.14 -5.37 -16.56
CA PHE A 47 -7.03 -5.29 -15.41
C PHE A 47 -6.32 -5.60 -14.08
N ALA A 48 -4.98 -5.51 -14.04
CA ALA A 48 -4.22 -5.73 -12.82
C ALA A 48 -4.64 -4.77 -11.71
N CYS A 49 -4.79 -5.34 -10.53
CA CYS A 49 -5.18 -4.62 -9.32
C CYS A 49 -3.97 -4.07 -8.58
N ILE A 50 -4.21 -3.04 -7.78
CA ILE A 50 -3.36 -2.68 -6.66
C ILE A 50 -4.03 -3.22 -5.38
N ILE A 51 -3.28 -3.91 -4.53
CA ILE A 51 -3.78 -4.52 -3.29
C ILE A 51 -3.17 -3.80 -2.09
N ASN A 52 -4.03 -3.49 -1.11
CA ASN A 52 -3.66 -2.89 0.17
C ASN A 52 -4.07 -3.82 1.33
N GLU A 53 -3.14 -4.07 2.26
CA GLU A 53 -3.33 -4.93 3.44
C GLU A 53 -3.84 -6.35 3.13
N CYS A 54 -3.57 -6.86 1.92
CA CYS A 54 -4.10 -8.14 1.42
C CYS A 54 -5.63 -8.28 1.50
N LYS A 55 -6.36 -7.17 1.66
CA LYS A 55 -7.80 -7.16 1.92
C LYS A 55 -8.56 -6.19 1.03
N HIS A 56 -7.92 -5.08 0.65
CA HIS A 56 -8.56 -4.02 -0.11
C HIS A 56 -8.00 -3.98 -1.54
N ALA A 57 -8.88 -4.12 -2.53
CA ALA A 57 -8.50 -4.15 -3.94
C ALA A 57 -8.93 -2.88 -4.67
N ASN A 58 -7.96 -2.14 -5.17
CA ASN A 58 -8.18 -1.13 -6.21
C ASN A 58 -8.10 -1.84 -7.57
N GLY A 59 -9.20 -2.51 -7.93
CA GLY A 59 -9.19 -3.55 -8.96
C GLY A 59 -9.73 -3.17 -10.33
N ARG A 60 -10.15 -1.92 -10.54
CA ARG A 60 -10.73 -1.46 -11.83
C ARG A 60 -9.75 -0.55 -12.56
N LEU A 61 -9.97 -0.42 -13.87
CA LEU A 61 -9.25 0.49 -14.76
C LEU A 61 -7.74 0.21 -14.92
N GLY A 62 -7.25 -0.95 -14.46
CA GLY A 62 -5.88 -1.40 -14.73
C GLY A 62 -4.79 -0.63 -13.98
N MET A 63 -5.11 -0.01 -12.84
CA MET A 63 -4.14 0.78 -12.07
C MET A 63 -2.89 -0.02 -11.66
N GLY A 64 -3.01 -1.33 -11.45
CA GLY A 64 -1.87 -2.21 -11.19
C GLY A 64 -0.91 -2.31 -12.37
N ALA A 65 -1.39 -2.25 -13.60
CA ALA A 65 -0.54 -2.23 -14.80
C ALA A 65 0.17 -0.88 -14.96
N VAL A 66 -0.50 0.22 -14.63
CA VAL A 66 0.13 1.55 -14.62
C VAL A 66 1.24 1.65 -13.58
N MET A 67 1.05 1.04 -12.41
CA MET A 67 2.07 0.97 -11.37
C MET A 67 3.25 0.07 -11.81
N GLY A 68 2.95 -1.09 -12.41
CA GLY A 68 3.95 -2.02 -12.94
C GLY A 68 4.77 -1.43 -14.09
N SER A 69 4.18 -0.64 -14.99
CA SER A 69 4.90 0.01 -16.10
C SER A 69 5.92 1.05 -15.64
N LYS A 70 5.86 1.45 -14.37
CA LYS A 70 6.83 2.35 -13.73
C LYS A 70 7.88 1.60 -12.91
N ASN A 71 7.94 0.27 -13.00
CA ASN A 71 8.79 -0.58 -12.17
C ASN A 71 8.58 -0.34 -10.66
N LEU A 72 7.37 0.03 -10.25
CA LEU A 72 7.03 0.31 -8.86
C LEU A 72 6.34 -0.91 -8.25
N LYS A 73 7.02 -1.64 -7.37
CA LYS A 73 6.47 -2.86 -6.75
C LYS A 73 5.47 -2.56 -5.62
N ALA A 74 5.83 -1.64 -4.73
CA ALA A 74 5.07 -1.35 -3.53
C ALA A 74 5.30 0.07 -3.01
N ILE A 75 4.37 0.55 -2.20
CA ILE A 75 4.46 1.74 -1.37
C ILE A 75 4.19 1.31 0.07
N ALA A 76 5.13 1.62 0.96
CA ALA A 76 5.02 1.36 2.38
C ALA A 76 4.93 2.70 3.14
N ALA A 77 3.93 2.84 4.00
CA ALA A 77 3.71 4.08 4.75
C ALA A 77 3.51 3.80 6.24
N ARG A 78 4.19 4.61 7.07
CA ARG A 78 4.06 4.60 8.53
C ARG A 78 3.90 6.01 9.06
N GLY A 79 2.73 6.30 9.63
CA GLY A 79 2.42 7.59 10.25
C GLY A 79 2.36 7.49 11.77
N HIS A 80 2.97 8.46 12.45
CA HIS A 80 2.89 8.64 13.91
C HIS A 80 2.30 9.99 14.31
N GLY A 81 2.06 10.88 13.35
CA GLY A 81 1.55 12.22 13.61
C GLY A 81 0.06 12.24 13.90
N GLU A 82 -0.36 13.19 14.73
CA GLU A 82 -1.77 13.48 14.94
C GLU A 82 -2.35 14.28 13.77
N ILE A 83 -3.60 13.98 13.42
CA ILE A 83 -4.36 14.77 12.45
C ILE A 83 -4.99 15.95 13.20
N LYS A 84 -4.65 17.18 12.80
CA LYS A 84 -5.29 18.39 13.33
C LYS A 84 -6.73 18.46 12.81
N LEU A 85 -7.68 18.36 13.73
CA LEU A 85 -9.10 18.52 13.44
C LEU A 85 -9.50 19.98 13.67
N LYS A 86 -10.26 20.56 12.74
CA LYS A 86 -10.81 21.91 12.90
C LYS A 86 -11.72 21.99 14.12
N ASP A 87 -12.72 21.10 14.19
CA ASP A 87 -13.68 21.01 15.30
C ASP A 87 -13.66 19.58 15.89
N ARG A 88 -12.73 19.33 16.81
CA ARG A 88 -12.50 17.99 17.39
C ARG A 88 -13.75 17.40 18.04
N GLU A 89 -14.51 18.21 18.78
CA GLU A 89 -15.72 17.75 19.48
C GLU A 89 -16.81 17.29 18.51
N ILE A 90 -17.03 18.06 17.44
CA ILE A 90 -18.01 17.71 16.41
C ILE A 90 -17.59 16.39 15.76
N VAL A 91 -16.35 16.28 15.30
CA VAL A 91 -15.87 15.05 14.64
C VAL A 91 -16.04 13.83 15.55
N LEU A 92 -15.67 13.92 16.82
CA LEU A 92 -15.80 12.81 17.77
C LEU A 92 -17.27 12.47 18.10
N LYS A 93 -18.19 13.45 18.07
CA LYS A 93 -19.63 13.21 18.26
C LYS A 93 -20.20 12.35 17.14
N TRP A 94 -19.83 12.63 15.89
CA TRP A 94 -20.33 11.89 14.72
C TRP A 94 -19.61 10.55 14.54
N ALA A 95 -18.31 10.47 14.84
CA ALA A 95 -17.52 9.25 14.69
C ALA A 95 -18.05 8.06 15.51
N LYS A 96 -18.81 8.29 16.58
CA LYS A 96 -19.43 7.20 17.37
C LYS A 96 -20.48 6.39 16.60
N TRP A 97 -20.99 6.94 15.50
CA TRP A 97 -22.02 6.31 14.67
C TRP A 97 -21.45 5.59 13.45
N PHE A 98 -20.13 5.58 13.27
CA PHE A 98 -19.40 4.92 12.19
C PHE A 98 -18.38 3.93 12.76
#